data_AF-A0AAW9WIN7-F1
#
_entry.id   AF-A0AAW9WIN7-F1
#
_cell.length_a   1.000
_cell.length_b   1.000
_cell.length_c   1.000
_cell.angle_alpha   90.00
_cell.angle_beta   90.00
_cell.angle_gamma   90.00
#
_symmetry.space_group_name_H-M   'P 1'
#
loop_
_entity.id
_entity.type
_entity.pdbx_description
1 polymer ?
#
loop_
_entity_poly.entity_id
_entity_poly.type
_entity_poly.pdbx_seq_one_letter_code
_entity_poly.pdbx_strand_id
1 'polypeptide(L)'
;MKHFNSLAALALSVSMGISGCAPASSASSETVSSTYEKNTENTEINTIAETAETVPPDSQEHAPETPEESTSETERAAAFAQKIKKAVAAADMEELADLCGYPVCITLESGDGRELETREDFTALGADTLFTQKVRDTIAAVQESELEFCGAGVMMGENGTIVFHDVNGTMMITGINLSD
;
A
#
# COMPACT_ATOMS: atom_id res chain seq x y z
N MET A 1 -13.23 -48.81 18.15
CA MET A 1 -11.90 -49.10 18.73
C MET A 1 -10.94 -49.48 17.62
N LYS A 2 -9.82 -48.75 17.46
CA LYS A 2 -8.56 -49.18 16.85
C LYS A 2 -7.53 -48.06 17.07
N HIS A 3 -6.74 -48.17 18.13
CA HIS A 3 -5.57 -47.32 18.37
C HIS A 3 -4.38 -47.92 17.64
N PHE A 4 -3.42 -47.09 17.18
CA PHE A 4 -1.99 -47.41 17.20
C PHE A 4 -1.17 -46.10 17.21
N ASN A 5 0.07 -46.15 17.70
CA ASN A 5 0.89 -44.99 18.08
C ASN A 5 2.20 -44.93 17.29
N SER A 6 2.73 -43.72 17.09
CA SER A 6 4.17 -43.33 17.11
C SER A 6 4.22 -41.78 17.06
N LEU A 7 4.97 -41.00 17.85
CA LEU A 7 6.15 -41.18 18.71
C LEU A 7 7.52 -41.17 17.99
N ALA A 8 8.40 -40.25 18.43
CA ALA A 8 9.78 -39.99 17.98
C ALA A 8 9.92 -39.39 16.55
N ALA A 9 10.92 -38.56 16.25
CA ALA A 9 12.23 -38.43 16.89
C ALA A 9 12.73 -36.98 17.11
N LEU A 10 13.74 -36.85 17.96
CA LEU A 10 14.45 -35.61 18.30
C LEU A 10 15.61 -35.38 17.32
N ALA A 11 15.84 -34.16 16.86
CA ALA A 11 16.99 -33.79 16.03
C ALA A 11 17.71 -32.54 16.57
N LEU A 12 18.75 -32.75 17.39
CA LEU A 12 19.61 -31.68 17.90
C LEU A 12 20.89 -31.56 17.04
N SER A 13 20.88 -30.64 16.08
CA SER A 13 22.06 -30.33 15.26
C SER A 13 22.96 -29.29 15.94
N VAL A 14 23.92 -29.73 16.76
CA VAL A 14 24.97 -28.87 17.31
C VAL A 14 26.11 -28.72 16.29
N SER A 15 26.23 -27.54 15.69
CA SER A 15 27.35 -27.18 14.79
C SER A 15 28.35 -26.27 15.50
N MET A 16 29.47 -26.82 15.96
CA MET A 16 30.57 -26.04 16.54
C MET A 16 31.40 -25.39 15.44
N GLY A 17 31.48 -24.05 15.43
CA GLY A 17 32.40 -23.29 14.59
C GLY A 17 33.38 -22.49 15.44
N ILE A 18 34.68 -22.75 15.31
CA ILE A 18 35.73 -22.00 16.01
C ILE A 18 36.65 -21.27 15.02
N SER A 19 36.64 -19.94 15.09
CA SER A 19 37.76 -19.07 14.71
C SER A 19 37.50 -17.71 15.34
N GLY A 20 38.40 -17.27 16.22
CA GLY A 20 38.26 -16.01 16.93
C GLY A 20 39.00 -14.87 16.24
N CYS A 21 38.54 -13.64 16.46
CA CYS A 21 39.40 -12.48 16.39
C CYS A 21 39.01 -11.50 17.51
N ALA A 22 40.02 -11.06 18.24
CA ALA A 22 40.01 -9.90 19.12
C ALA A 22 41.31 -9.13 18.83
N PRO A 23 41.42 -7.81 19.09
CA PRO A 23 40.51 -7.00 19.91
C PRO A 23 40.01 -5.70 19.23
N ALA A 24 39.04 -5.04 19.85
CA ALA A 24 39.03 -3.57 20.01
C ALA A 24 38.04 -3.17 21.11
N SER A 25 38.29 -2.05 21.78
CA SER A 25 37.33 -1.39 22.67
C SER A 25 36.50 -0.39 21.85
N SER A 26 35.24 -0.18 22.21
CA SER A 26 34.50 1.03 21.88
C SER A 26 33.42 1.26 22.94
N ALA A 27 33.38 2.49 23.46
CA ALA A 27 32.37 2.99 24.38
C ALA A 27 31.94 4.37 23.89
N SER A 28 30.70 4.78 24.20
CA SER A 28 30.10 6.09 23.87
C SER A 28 29.98 6.36 22.36
N SER A 29 28.97 7.00 21.79
CA SER A 29 27.78 7.75 22.20
C SER A 29 27.43 8.60 20.96
N GLU A 30 26.27 9.26 20.96
CA GLU A 30 25.87 10.34 20.02
C GLU A 30 25.56 9.84 18.58
N THR A 31 24.38 10.08 17.99
CA THR A 31 23.61 11.33 17.80
C THR A 31 24.23 12.24 16.76
N VAL A 32 23.50 12.45 15.64
CA VAL A 32 23.59 13.47 14.56
C VAL A 32 23.16 12.81 13.24
N SER A 33 22.48 13.45 12.29
CA SER A 33 21.46 14.52 12.35
C SER A 33 20.77 14.56 10.97
N SER A 34 19.62 15.24 10.85
CA SER A 34 19.00 15.47 9.53
C SER A 34 19.76 16.54 8.75
N THR A 35 20.03 16.31 7.46
CA THR A 35 20.42 17.34 6.49
C THR A 35 20.00 16.88 5.09
N TYR A 36 18.90 17.44 4.58
CA TYR A 36 18.54 17.37 3.17
C TYR A 36 19.01 18.66 2.49
N GLU A 37 20.00 18.55 1.60
CA GLU A 37 20.59 19.73 0.98
C GLU A 37 19.70 20.28 -0.14
N LYS A 38 19.13 21.47 0.09
CA LYS A 38 18.54 22.31 -0.96
C LYS A 38 19.66 22.75 -1.91
N ASN A 39 19.53 22.42 -3.19
CA ASN A 39 20.33 23.04 -4.25
C ASN A 39 19.44 23.91 -5.16
N THR A 40 19.99 25.00 -5.69
CA THR A 40 19.28 26.04 -6.48
C THR A 40 20.32 26.83 -7.29
N GLU A 41 19.90 27.54 -8.34
CA GLU A 41 20.74 28.39 -9.22
C GLU A 41 21.68 27.65 -10.20
N ASN A 42 21.93 28.13 -11.44
CA ASN A 42 21.27 29.20 -12.22
C ASN A 42 21.53 29.08 -13.75
N THR A 43 20.73 29.78 -14.59
CA THR A 43 21.11 30.62 -15.77
C THR A 43 22.17 30.07 -16.78
N GLU A 44 21.95 30.06 -18.11
CA GLU A 44 21.77 31.24 -18.99
C GLU A 44 20.79 31.10 -20.20
N ILE A 45 20.08 32.21 -20.40
CA ILE A 45 19.44 32.80 -21.60
C ILE A 45 20.02 32.51 -23.00
N ASN A 46 19.17 32.56 -24.04
CA ASN A 46 19.59 33.03 -25.37
C ASN A 46 18.46 33.66 -26.25
N THR A 47 18.84 34.54 -27.19
CA THR A 47 18.09 35.77 -27.54
C THR A 47 18.31 36.15 -29.03
N ILE A 48 17.35 36.48 -29.92
CA ILE A 48 15.86 36.60 -29.95
C ILE A 48 15.36 36.40 -31.41
N ALA A 49 14.05 36.26 -31.64
CA ALA A 49 13.41 36.61 -32.93
C ALA A 49 11.96 37.11 -32.75
N GLU A 50 11.61 38.22 -33.40
CA GLU A 50 10.31 38.89 -33.35
C GLU A 50 9.72 39.03 -34.77
N THR A 51 8.42 38.78 -34.95
CA THR A 51 7.61 39.34 -36.06
C THR A 51 6.11 39.21 -35.74
N ALA A 52 5.26 40.05 -36.34
CA ALA A 52 3.89 40.32 -35.87
C ALA A 52 2.81 40.21 -36.97
N GLU A 53 1.58 40.65 -36.64
CA GLU A 53 0.37 40.77 -37.47
C GLU A 53 -0.46 39.48 -37.74
N THR A 54 -1.81 39.49 -37.88
CA THR A 54 -2.86 40.47 -37.52
C THR A 54 -4.25 39.78 -37.45
N VAL A 55 -5.16 40.33 -36.61
CA VAL A 55 -6.60 39.96 -36.35
C VAL A 55 -7.52 39.95 -37.61
N PRO A 56 -8.80 39.43 -37.62
CA PRO A 56 -9.84 39.39 -36.55
C PRO A 56 -10.69 38.06 -36.48
N PRO A 57 -11.85 37.97 -35.77
CA PRO A 57 -12.51 36.70 -35.40
C PRO A 57 -13.84 36.38 -36.13
N ASP A 58 -14.33 35.14 -36.01
CA ASP A 58 -15.78 34.82 -36.04
C ASP A 58 -16.16 33.47 -35.39
N SER A 59 -17.44 33.36 -35.01
CA SER A 59 -18.27 32.16 -34.77
C SER A 59 -17.94 31.15 -33.66
N GLN A 60 -19.03 30.75 -32.99
CA GLN A 60 -19.11 29.79 -31.89
C GLN A 60 -19.12 28.34 -32.41
N GLU A 61 -18.52 27.42 -31.67
CA GLU A 61 -19.11 26.08 -31.52
C GLU A 61 -19.10 25.68 -30.04
N HIS A 62 -20.26 25.26 -29.54
CA HIS A 62 -20.46 24.89 -28.14
C HIS A 62 -20.10 23.41 -27.94
N ALA A 63 -18.81 23.13 -27.79
CA ALA A 63 -18.39 21.92 -27.11
C ALA A 63 -18.69 22.09 -25.60
N PRO A 64 -19.41 21.16 -24.95
CA PRO A 64 -19.45 21.13 -23.50
C PRO A 64 -18.06 20.70 -23.02
N GLU A 65 -17.26 21.66 -22.57
CA GLU A 65 -16.10 21.36 -21.71
C GLU A 65 -16.67 20.68 -20.46
N THR A 66 -16.59 19.35 -20.41
CA THR A 66 -16.87 18.59 -19.19
C THR A 66 -15.93 19.13 -18.12
N PRO A 67 -16.44 19.72 -17.02
CA PRO A 67 -15.56 20.11 -15.94
C PRO A 67 -14.81 18.87 -15.48
N GLU A 68 -13.48 18.98 -15.42
CA GLU A 68 -12.64 18.06 -14.65
C GLU A 68 -13.05 18.27 -13.18
N GLU A 69 -14.13 17.60 -12.76
CA GLU A 69 -14.72 17.74 -11.45
C GLU A 69 -13.76 17.08 -10.45
N SER A 70 -12.90 17.91 -9.87
CA SER A 70 -11.88 17.54 -8.88
C SER A 70 -12.52 17.05 -7.58
N THR A 71 -13.09 15.84 -7.63
CA THR A 71 -13.62 15.10 -6.48
C THR A 71 -12.58 15.06 -5.38
N SER A 72 -12.99 15.39 -4.15
CA SER A 72 -12.07 15.47 -3.03
C SER A 72 -11.39 14.12 -2.73
N GLU A 73 -10.24 14.17 -2.08
CA GLU A 73 -9.54 12.97 -1.63
C GLU A 73 -10.46 12.09 -0.75
N THR A 74 -11.29 12.71 0.08
CA THR A 74 -12.28 12.03 0.94
C THR A 74 -13.37 11.32 0.12
N GLU A 75 -13.93 11.94 -0.91
CA GLU A 75 -14.91 11.30 -1.80
C GLU A 75 -14.29 10.14 -2.59
N ARG A 76 -13.06 10.32 -3.08
CA ARG A 76 -12.31 9.27 -3.77
C ARG A 76 -11.96 8.10 -2.84
N ALA A 77 -11.59 8.37 -1.59
CA ALA A 77 -11.35 7.35 -0.58
C ALA A 77 -12.62 6.60 -0.19
N ALA A 78 -13.74 7.30 0.02
CA ALA A 78 -15.04 6.69 0.29
C ALA A 78 -15.50 5.77 -0.88
N ALA A 79 -15.37 6.25 -2.12
CA ALA A 79 -15.68 5.45 -3.30
C ALA A 79 -14.75 4.23 -3.48
N PHE A 80 -13.47 4.34 -3.07
CA PHE A 80 -12.54 3.22 -3.08
C PHE A 80 -12.84 2.19 -1.98
N ALA A 81 -13.15 2.64 -0.76
CA ALA A 81 -13.60 1.80 0.34
C ALA A 81 -14.86 1.00 -0.02
N GLN A 82 -15.80 1.55 -0.80
CA GLN A 82 -16.95 0.80 -1.31
C GLN A 82 -16.55 -0.35 -2.27
N LYS A 83 -15.52 -0.17 -3.12
CA LYS A 83 -14.99 -1.24 -3.97
C LYS A 83 -14.38 -2.35 -3.12
N ILE A 84 -13.59 -1.99 -2.11
CA ILE A 84 -13.00 -2.93 -1.15
C ILE A 84 -14.11 -3.72 -0.43
N LYS A 85 -15.13 -3.04 0.12
CA LYS A 85 -16.28 -3.68 0.80
C LYS A 85 -17.02 -4.65 -0.14
N LYS A 86 -17.22 -4.28 -1.41
CA LYS A 86 -17.82 -5.16 -2.44
C LYS A 86 -16.97 -6.42 -2.64
N ALA A 87 -15.67 -6.28 -2.90
CA ALA A 87 -14.77 -7.41 -3.16
C ALA A 87 -14.69 -8.36 -1.94
N VAL A 88 -14.49 -7.81 -0.74
CA VAL A 88 -14.42 -8.59 0.52
C VAL A 88 -15.75 -9.28 0.86
N ALA A 89 -16.89 -8.62 0.66
CA ALA A 89 -18.20 -9.23 0.88
C ALA A 89 -18.54 -10.33 -0.13
N ALA A 90 -18.03 -10.23 -1.36
CA ALA A 90 -18.16 -11.26 -2.40
C ALA A 90 -17.14 -12.42 -2.25
N ALA A 91 -16.12 -12.26 -1.40
CA ALA A 91 -14.90 -13.09 -1.39
C ALA A 91 -14.22 -13.15 -2.78
N ASP A 92 -14.26 -12.03 -3.51
CA ASP A 92 -13.71 -11.90 -4.86
C ASP A 92 -12.21 -11.60 -4.80
N MET A 93 -11.41 -12.67 -4.93
CA MET A 93 -9.95 -12.59 -4.93
C MET A 93 -9.42 -11.79 -6.12
N GLU A 94 -10.09 -11.89 -7.27
CA GLU A 94 -9.63 -11.27 -8.52
C GLU A 94 -9.83 -9.76 -8.45
N GLU A 95 -11.04 -9.31 -8.08
CA GLU A 95 -11.29 -7.87 -7.92
C GLU A 95 -10.52 -7.27 -6.74
N LEU A 96 -10.27 -8.00 -5.65
CA LEU A 96 -9.40 -7.49 -4.57
C LEU A 96 -7.93 -7.34 -5.01
N ALA A 97 -7.42 -8.28 -5.82
CA ALA A 97 -6.07 -8.19 -6.38
C ALA A 97 -5.95 -7.02 -7.38
N ASP A 98 -7.00 -6.75 -8.18
CA ASP A 98 -7.05 -5.61 -9.10
C ASP A 98 -7.21 -4.24 -8.38
N LEU A 99 -7.47 -4.23 -7.06
CA LEU A 99 -7.43 -3.02 -6.21
C LEU A 99 -6.06 -2.82 -5.52
N CYS A 100 -5.11 -3.75 -5.66
CA CYS A 100 -3.80 -3.66 -5.01
C CYS A 100 -2.77 -2.88 -5.84
N GLY A 101 -1.99 -2.03 -5.16
CA GLY A 101 -0.78 -1.42 -5.69
C GLY A 101 0.41 -2.31 -5.36
N TYR A 102 1.10 -2.81 -6.37
CA TYR A 102 2.20 -3.77 -6.19
C TYR A 102 3.58 -3.07 -6.14
N PRO A 103 4.51 -3.50 -5.26
CA PRO A 103 4.34 -4.55 -4.25
C PRO A 103 3.41 -4.14 -3.10
N VAL A 104 2.58 -5.07 -2.63
CA VAL A 104 1.62 -4.86 -1.54
C VAL A 104 2.09 -5.57 -0.26
N CYS A 105 2.07 -4.87 0.87
CA CYS A 105 2.43 -5.44 2.17
C CYS A 105 1.29 -6.30 2.73
N ILE A 106 1.60 -7.50 3.22
CA ILE A 106 0.67 -8.34 3.98
C ILE A 106 1.28 -8.83 5.29
N THR A 107 0.53 -8.72 6.38
CA THR A 107 0.80 -9.41 7.64
C THR A 107 -0.23 -10.53 7.81
N LEU A 108 0.23 -11.78 7.92
CA LEU A 108 -0.64 -12.95 8.10
C LEU A 108 -1.15 -13.08 9.55
N GLU A 109 -2.15 -13.94 9.78
CA GLU A 109 -2.67 -14.24 11.13
C GLU A 109 -1.59 -14.77 12.10
N SER A 110 -0.48 -15.31 11.59
CA SER A 110 0.69 -15.72 12.38
C SER A 110 1.57 -14.56 12.87
N GLY A 111 1.33 -13.33 12.39
CA GLY A 111 2.21 -12.19 12.56
C GLY A 111 3.37 -12.11 11.55
N ASP A 112 3.47 -13.07 10.61
CA ASP A 112 4.48 -13.05 9.56
C ASP A 112 4.15 -11.97 8.51
N GLY A 113 4.95 -10.90 8.49
CA GLY A 113 4.88 -9.83 7.50
C GLY A 113 5.74 -10.10 6.26
N ARG A 114 5.21 -9.83 5.07
CA ARG A 114 5.94 -9.89 3.79
C ARG A 114 5.35 -8.94 2.75
N GLU A 115 6.14 -8.60 1.74
CA GLU A 115 5.66 -7.98 0.50
C GLU A 115 5.22 -9.07 -0.49
N LEU A 116 4.26 -8.73 -1.35
CA LEU A 116 3.83 -9.54 -2.48
C LEU A 116 4.06 -8.72 -3.76
N GLU A 117 4.93 -9.22 -4.64
CA GLU A 117 5.42 -8.51 -5.82
C GLU A 117 4.37 -8.44 -6.95
N THR A 118 3.47 -9.41 -7.03
CA THR A 118 2.53 -9.54 -8.14
C THR A 118 1.11 -9.93 -7.74
N ARG A 119 0.18 -9.68 -8.66
CA ARG A 119 -1.20 -10.18 -8.64
C ARG A 119 -1.28 -11.72 -8.57
N GLU A 120 -0.28 -12.41 -9.12
CA GLU A 120 -0.19 -13.87 -9.09
C GLU A 120 0.22 -14.35 -7.68
N ASP A 121 1.15 -13.67 -7.00
CA ASP A 121 1.51 -13.94 -5.60
C ASP A 121 0.34 -13.67 -4.64
N PHE A 122 -0.46 -12.65 -4.93
CA PHE A 122 -1.65 -12.30 -4.14
C PHE A 122 -2.78 -13.33 -4.29
N THR A 123 -3.16 -13.67 -5.52
CA THR A 123 -4.19 -14.69 -5.78
C THR A 123 -3.77 -16.06 -5.24
N ALA A 124 -2.47 -16.38 -5.24
CA ALA A 124 -1.91 -17.59 -4.65
C ALA A 124 -2.01 -17.70 -3.11
N LEU A 125 -2.43 -16.65 -2.40
CA LEU A 125 -2.79 -16.73 -0.97
C LEU A 125 -3.98 -17.66 -0.71
N GLY A 126 -4.94 -17.69 -1.65
CA GLY A 126 -6.19 -18.41 -1.50
C GLY A 126 -7.26 -17.66 -0.67
N ALA A 127 -8.52 -17.88 -1.05
CA ALA A 127 -9.68 -17.18 -0.48
C ALA A 127 -9.84 -17.40 1.03
N ASP A 128 -9.52 -18.59 1.53
CA ASP A 128 -9.66 -18.95 2.95
C ASP A 128 -8.72 -18.16 3.88
N THR A 129 -7.60 -17.62 3.35
CA THR A 129 -6.64 -16.82 4.12
C THR A 129 -7.00 -15.33 4.16
N LEU A 130 -7.46 -14.75 3.04
CA LEU A 130 -7.83 -13.32 3.00
C LEU A 130 -9.26 -13.06 3.47
N PHE A 131 -10.21 -13.93 3.11
CA PHE A 131 -11.63 -13.76 3.43
C PHE A 131 -12.02 -14.59 4.66
N THR A 132 -11.32 -14.38 5.77
CA THR A 132 -11.75 -14.91 7.06
C THR A 132 -13.03 -14.21 7.53
N GLN A 133 -13.74 -14.80 8.50
CA GLN A 133 -14.97 -14.17 9.01
C GLN A 133 -14.69 -12.84 9.71
N LYS A 134 -13.56 -12.74 10.44
CA LYS A 134 -13.03 -11.51 11.04
C LYS A 134 -12.90 -10.41 9.99
N VAL A 135 -12.14 -10.66 8.91
CA VAL A 135 -11.92 -9.66 7.84
C VAL A 135 -13.25 -9.21 7.22
N ARG A 136 -14.17 -10.13 6.93
CA ARG A 136 -15.50 -9.77 6.40
C ARG A 136 -16.28 -8.86 7.34
N ASP A 137 -16.42 -9.24 8.61
CA ASP A 137 -17.24 -8.48 9.57
C ASP A 137 -16.62 -7.11 9.87
N THR A 138 -15.29 -7.06 10.06
CA THR A 138 -14.52 -5.84 10.29
C THR A 138 -14.57 -4.86 9.11
N ILE A 139 -14.47 -5.35 7.87
CA ILE A 139 -14.58 -4.51 6.66
C ILE A 139 -16.03 -4.10 6.38
N ALA A 140 -17.02 -4.96 6.65
CA ALA A 140 -18.43 -4.62 6.51
C ALA A 140 -18.88 -3.51 7.47
N ALA A 141 -18.30 -3.46 8.68
CA ALA A 141 -18.60 -2.46 9.71
C ALA A 141 -18.06 -1.04 9.42
N VAL A 142 -17.14 -0.87 8.46
CA VAL A 142 -16.54 0.44 8.13
C VAL A 142 -17.62 1.42 7.63
N GLN A 143 -17.69 2.60 8.23
CA GLN A 143 -18.48 3.73 7.72
C GLN A 143 -17.62 4.61 6.82
N GLU A 144 -17.99 4.77 5.55
CA GLU A 144 -17.16 5.44 4.54
C GLU A 144 -16.99 6.96 4.79
N SER A 145 -17.86 7.56 5.61
CA SER A 145 -17.75 8.94 6.09
C SER A 145 -16.85 9.12 7.31
N GLU A 146 -16.34 8.03 7.91
CA GLU A 146 -15.53 8.02 9.13
C GLU A 146 -14.15 7.38 8.90
N LEU A 147 -13.70 7.28 7.64
CA LEU A 147 -12.38 6.77 7.28
C LEU A 147 -11.27 7.60 7.93
N GLU A 148 -10.31 6.92 8.56
CA GLU A 148 -9.19 7.59 9.25
C GLU A 148 -8.02 7.83 8.30
N PHE A 149 -7.61 9.10 8.15
CA PHE A 149 -6.48 9.51 7.32
C PHE A 149 -5.23 9.69 8.20
N CYS A 150 -4.14 9.00 7.87
CA CYS A 150 -2.87 9.07 8.59
C CYS A 150 -1.67 9.16 7.64
N GLY A 151 -0.46 9.29 8.18
CA GLY A 151 0.78 9.38 7.40
C GLY A 151 1.13 8.13 6.58
N ALA A 152 0.46 7.00 6.80
CA ALA A 152 0.57 5.78 5.98
C ALA A 152 -0.55 5.65 4.91
N GLY A 153 -1.51 6.58 4.89
CA GLY A 153 -2.71 6.52 4.05
C GLY A 153 -4.00 6.40 4.85
N VAL A 154 -5.03 5.89 4.19
CA VAL A 154 -6.37 5.68 4.74
C VAL A 154 -6.43 4.32 5.42
N MET A 155 -6.77 4.31 6.70
CA MET A 155 -6.92 3.11 7.52
C MET A 155 -8.36 2.60 7.40
N MET A 156 -8.52 1.32 7.11
CA MET A 156 -9.82 0.71 6.84
C MET A 156 -10.00 -0.58 7.65
N GLY A 157 -11.02 -0.59 8.50
CA GLY A 157 -11.27 -1.67 9.45
C GLY A 157 -10.42 -1.55 10.73
N GLU A 158 -10.80 -2.35 11.72
CA GLU A 158 -10.09 -2.51 13.00
C GLU A 158 -8.59 -2.76 12.79
N ASN A 159 -7.75 -2.14 13.61
CA ASN A 159 -6.29 -2.22 13.58
C ASN A 159 -5.64 -1.98 12.19
N GLY A 160 -6.33 -1.30 11.26
CA GLY A 160 -5.84 -1.10 9.89
C GLY A 160 -5.86 -2.39 9.06
N THR A 161 -6.93 -3.19 9.17
CA THR A 161 -7.12 -4.45 8.42
C THR A 161 -6.79 -4.30 6.93
N ILE A 162 -7.14 -3.17 6.32
CA ILE A 162 -6.68 -2.74 5.00
C ILE A 162 -6.16 -1.30 5.11
N VAL A 163 -5.06 -1.00 4.41
CA VAL A 163 -4.49 0.35 4.26
C VAL A 163 -4.40 0.66 2.77
N PHE A 164 -4.88 1.83 2.36
CA PHE A 164 -4.82 2.29 0.98
C PHE A 164 -4.40 3.76 0.85
N HIS A 165 -3.82 4.12 -0.29
CA HIS A 165 -3.26 5.46 -0.52
C HIS A 165 -3.50 5.94 -1.94
N ASP A 166 -3.41 7.26 -2.18
CA ASP A 166 -3.38 7.81 -3.52
C ASP A 166 -1.98 7.67 -4.15
N VAL A 167 -1.86 6.78 -5.13
CA VAL A 167 -0.65 6.59 -5.93
C VAL A 167 -0.84 7.29 -7.26
N ASN A 168 -0.35 8.54 -7.35
CA ASN A 168 -0.37 9.36 -8.56
C ASN A 168 -1.78 9.54 -9.18
N GLY A 169 -2.78 9.88 -8.37
CA GLY A 169 -4.17 10.07 -8.79
C GLY A 169 -5.00 8.79 -8.86
N THR A 170 -4.44 7.65 -8.47
CA THR A 170 -5.15 6.35 -8.39
C THR A 170 -5.09 5.82 -6.96
N MET A 171 -6.25 5.64 -6.32
CA MET A 171 -6.32 4.94 -5.03
C MET A 171 -5.95 3.46 -5.20
N MET A 172 -5.07 2.95 -4.34
CA MET A 172 -4.58 1.56 -4.36
C MET A 172 -4.43 1.01 -2.93
N ILE A 173 -4.74 -0.27 -2.71
CA ILE A 173 -4.39 -0.98 -1.46
C ILE A 173 -2.87 -1.15 -1.42
N THR A 174 -2.24 -0.69 -0.33
CA THR A 174 -0.79 -0.76 -0.10
C THR A 174 -0.44 -1.68 1.08
N GLY A 175 -1.39 -1.95 1.97
CA GLY A 175 -1.22 -2.85 3.11
C GLY A 175 -2.48 -3.65 3.45
N ILE A 176 -2.30 -4.89 3.89
CA ILE A 176 -3.33 -5.74 4.49
C ILE A 176 -2.79 -6.31 5.81
N ASN A 177 -3.52 -6.15 6.91
CA ASN A 177 -3.20 -6.78 8.18
C ASN A 177 -4.28 -7.80 8.57
N LEU A 178 -3.86 -9.06 8.75
CA LEU A 178 -4.72 -10.15 9.22
C LEU A 178 -4.49 -10.47 10.71
N SER A 179 -3.45 -9.93 11.35
CA SER A 179 -3.14 -10.18 12.76
C SER A 179 -4.28 -9.72 13.67
N ASP A 180 -4.38 -10.34 14.85
CA ASP A 180 -5.04 -9.71 16.01
C ASP A 180 -4.21 -8.50 16.51
#